data_AF-A0A971WJC1-F1
#
_entry.id   AF-A0A971WJC1-F1
#
_cell.length_a   1.000
_cell.length_b   1.000
_cell.length_c   1.000
_cell.angle_alpha   90.00
_cell.angle_beta   90.00
_cell.angle_gamma   90.00
#
_symmetry.space_group_name_H-M   'P 1'
#
loop_
_entity.id
_entity.type
_entity.pdbx_description
1 polymer ?
#
loop_
_entity_poly.entity_id
_entity_poly.type
_entity_poly.pdbx_seq_one_letter_code
_entity_poly.pdbx_strand_id
1 'polypeptide(L)'
;MTDRTNPSLTRAQDVIQELKEVSSSFERVVVAFSGGMDSTLALFLSLQALGKEKVISCTVDWDIYFPSLARESVDYWVDNLGVDHVYLPGRKVMEEIMKTGPACNRCTKEAKLGTIRRYFGNRVLIVGGANQSDSWGKRGVKLLNNTYSPLFELSKEEIVNLASFLSLPLRRMGENKLREGCLLKHLLKPLASPYQAQAVVKSNEYLLKILNERNIERDIANVKIIGPLNRNIALVNVKPLPSLALREEITAVLSSIEEVDEVSWVDSPITLVVRANLGQYRNLSSLYWLEKGKLQPEFAFPITVRWMPSSNRRLHTFQVVDFKKENTNYDQCRNQESLSSVF
;
A
#
# COMPACT_ATOMS: atom_id res chain seq x y z
N MET A 1 43.11 -17.58 -9.75
CA MET A 1 41.85 -17.93 -9.08
C MET A 1 41.12 -16.62 -8.86
N THR A 2 40.16 -16.29 -9.73
CA THR A 2 39.41 -15.04 -9.66
C THR A 2 38.43 -15.13 -8.51
N ASP A 3 38.71 -14.34 -7.48
CA ASP A 3 37.82 -14.09 -6.34
C ASP A 3 36.53 -13.47 -6.88
N ARG A 4 35.49 -14.31 -7.08
CA ARG A 4 34.16 -13.82 -7.43
C ARG A 4 33.54 -13.30 -6.14
N THR A 5 33.83 -12.04 -5.81
CA THR A 5 33.15 -11.32 -4.74
C THR A 5 31.64 -11.45 -4.93
N ASN A 6 30.93 -11.93 -3.91
CA ASN A 6 29.49 -12.13 -3.95
C ASN A 6 28.82 -10.76 -4.22
N PRO A 7 28.06 -10.58 -5.32
CA PRO A 7 27.46 -9.30 -5.67
C PRO A 7 26.63 -8.67 -4.54
N SER A 8 25.97 -9.51 -3.72
CA SER A 8 25.17 -9.05 -2.57
C SER A 8 26.04 -8.48 -1.45
N LEU A 9 27.23 -9.06 -1.22
CA LEU A 9 28.18 -8.58 -0.22
C LEU A 9 28.72 -7.20 -0.61
N THR A 10 29.17 -7.05 -1.86
CA THR A 10 29.67 -5.77 -2.38
C THR A 10 28.59 -4.70 -2.27
N ARG A 11 27.35 -5.02 -2.69
CA ARG A 11 26.21 -4.08 -2.60
C ARG A 11 25.88 -3.69 -1.16
N ALA A 12 25.93 -4.64 -0.23
CA ALA A 12 25.75 -4.35 1.20
C ALA A 12 26.80 -3.36 1.72
N GLN A 13 28.06 -3.60 1.36
CA GLN A 13 29.19 -2.76 1.77
C GLN A 13 29.08 -1.35 1.19
N ASP A 14 28.71 -1.22 -0.08
CA ASP A 14 28.50 0.08 -0.74
C ASP A 14 27.42 0.89 -0.01
N VAL A 15 26.27 0.28 0.26
CA VAL A 15 25.16 0.94 0.96
C VAL A 15 25.55 1.32 2.40
N ILE A 16 26.28 0.45 3.10
CA ILE A 16 26.78 0.72 4.46
C ILE A 16 27.76 1.89 4.46
N GLN A 17 28.68 1.95 3.50
CA GLN A 17 29.67 3.00 3.39
C GLN A 17 29.00 4.34 3.09
N GLU A 18 28.07 4.38 2.15
CA GLU A 18 27.30 5.58 1.82
C GLU A 18 26.44 6.06 3.01
N LEU A 19 25.83 5.13 3.77
CA LEU A 19 25.10 5.46 5.01
C LEU A 19 26.00 6.16 6.03
N LYS A 20 27.25 5.71 6.20
CA LYS A 20 28.23 6.35 7.09
C LYS A 20 28.56 7.76 6.63
N GLU A 21 28.80 7.94 5.34
CA GLU A 21 29.13 9.23 4.74
C GLU A 21 27.99 10.23 4.88
N VAL A 22 26.78 9.86 4.44
CA VAL A 22 25.60 10.73 4.49
C VAL A 22 25.22 11.08 5.94
N SER A 23 25.29 10.10 6.86
CA SER A 23 24.91 10.32 8.27
C SER A 23 25.95 11.10 9.09
N SER A 24 27.15 11.34 8.57
CA SER A 24 28.20 12.08 9.27
C SER A 24 27.80 13.52 9.62
N SER A 25 26.94 14.12 8.80
CA SER A 25 26.42 15.49 8.99
C SER A 25 25.20 15.56 9.93
N PHE A 26 24.77 14.46 10.53
CA PHE A 26 23.55 14.38 11.33
C PHE A 26 23.82 13.82 12.73
N GLU A 27 23.11 14.38 13.72
CA GLU A 27 23.26 14.01 15.13
C GLU A 27 22.78 12.59 15.40
N ARG A 28 21.68 12.18 14.73
CA ARG A 28 21.06 10.84 14.82
C ARG A 28 20.46 10.41 13.50
N VAL A 29 20.12 9.13 13.41
CA VAL A 29 19.38 8.54 12.28
C VAL A 29 18.07 7.94 12.78
N VAL A 30 16.97 8.35 12.15
CA VAL A 30 15.63 7.77 12.34
C VAL A 30 15.26 6.98 11.11
N VAL A 31 14.93 5.70 11.26
CA VAL A 31 14.41 4.89 10.16
C VAL A 31 12.88 4.92 10.18
N ALA A 32 12.27 5.40 9.10
CA ALA A 32 10.82 5.45 8.91
C ALA A 32 10.27 4.03 8.65
N PHE A 33 9.97 3.34 9.74
CA PHE A 33 9.74 1.90 9.78
C PHE A 33 8.26 1.56 9.57
N SER A 34 7.98 0.43 8.91
CA SER A 34 6.62 -0.07 8.70
C SER A 34 6.50 -1.59 8.80
N GLY A 35 7.55 -2.28 9.26
CA GLY A 35 7.57 -3.75 9.40
C GLY A 35 7.75 -4.52 8.08
N GLY A 36 7.70 -3.83 6.93
CA GLY A 36 7.84 -4.44 5.61
C GLY A 36 9.28 -4.56 5.16
N MET A 37 9.53 -5.50 4.23
CA MET A 37 10.88 -5.91 3.81
C MET A 37 11.81 -4.73 3.48
N ASP A 38 11.38 -3.79 2.66
CA ASP A 38 12.21 -2.64 2.29
C ASP A 38 12.64 -1.81 3.52
N SER A 39 11.71 -1.54 4.43
CA SER A 39 11.99 -0.76 5.64
C SER A 39 12.81 -1.56 6.66
N THR A 40 12.64 -2.87 6.73
CA THR A 40 13.44 -3.77 7.57
C THR A 40 14.88 -3.84 7.08
N LEU A 41 15.09 -4.00 5.76
CA LEU A 41 16.42 -4.02 5.17
C LEU A 41 17.14 -2.68 5.38
N ALA A 42 16.44 -1.56 5.17
CA ALA A 42 17.00 -0.23 5.44
C ALA A 42 17.37 -0.04 6.92
N LEU A 43 16.53 -0.54 7.85
CA LEU A 43 16.82 -0.52 9.28
C LEU A 43 18.05 -1.36 9.62
N PHE A 44 18.10 -2.59 9.12
CA PHE A 44 19.22 -3.50 9.35
C PHE A 44 20.54 -2.91 8.85
N LEU A 45 20.58 -2.41 7.61
CA LEU A 45 21.79 -1.79 7.04
C LEU A 45 22.21 -0.53 7.81
N SER A 46 21.24 0.25 8.28
CA SER A 46 21.52 1.42 9.14
C SER A 46 22.17 1.01 10.46
N LEU A 47 21.69 -0.07 11.08
CA LEU A 47 22.26 -0.61 12.32
C LEU A 47 23.68 -1.16 12.10
N GLN A 48 23.91 -1.88 11.00
CA GLN A 48 25.25 -2.37 10.63
C GLN A 48 26.23 -1.22 10.38
N ALA A 49 25.75 -0.12 9.78
CA ALA A 49 26.59 1.03 9.45
C ALA A 49 26.95 1.88 10.66
N LEU A 50 25.99 2.12 11.56
CA LEU A 50 26.06 3.21 12.55
C LEU A 50 25.96 2.75 14.01
N GLY A 51 25.61 1.49 14.24
CA GLY A 51 25.33 0.96 15.58
C GLY A 51 23.98 1.39 16.14
N LYS A 52 23.57 0.72 17.22
CA LYS A 52 22.27 0.90 17.86
C LYS A 52 22.11 2.27 18.53
N GLU A 53 23.19 2.85 19.04
CA GLU A 53 23.14 4.13 19.76
C GLU A 53 22.78 5.32 18.86
N LYS A 54 23.16 5.28 17.58
CA LYS A 54 22.89 6.35 16.61
C LYS A 54 21.56 6.17 15.87
N VAL A 55 20.99 4.97 15.90
CA VAL A 55 19.83 4.58 15.08
C VAL A 55 18.62 4.32 15.96
N ILE A 56 17.52 5.03 15.65
CA ILE A 56 16.20 4.75 16.20
C ILE A 56 15.25 4.39 15.07
N SER A 57 14.33 3.47 15.32
CA SER A 57 13.25 3.15 14.39
C SER A 57 11.98 3.90 14.76
N CYS A 58 11.18 4.33 13.78
CA CYS A 58 9.98 5.11 14.03
C CYS A 58 8.83 4.73 13.10
N THR A 59 7.69 4.39 13.69
CA THR A 59 6.44 4.12 12.98
C THR A 59 5.45 5.25 13.25
N VAL A 60 4.81 5.78 12.21
CA VAL A 60 3.65 6.66 12.39
C VAL A 60 2.42 5.79 12.53
N ASP A 61 1.84 5.76 13.72
CA ASP A 61 0.69 4.96 14.06
C ASP A 61 -0.61 5.68 13.67
N TRP A 62 -1.33 5.08 12.73
CA TRP A 62 -2.64 5.58 12.30
C TRP A 62 -3.81 4.95 13.06
N ASP A 63 -3.53 4.37 14.23
CA ASP A 63 -4.51 3.74 15.12
C ASP A 63 -5.25 2.61 14.37
N ILE A 64 -6.59 2.59 14.37
CA ILE A 64 -7.42 1.58 13.68
C ILE A 64 -7.11 1.41 12.18
N TYR A 65 -6.39 2.35 11.54
CA TYR A 65 -6.03 2.24 10.12
C TYR A 65 -4.68 1.55 9.88
N PHE A 66 -3.89 1.32 10.93
CA PHE A 66 -2.63 0.60 10.85
C PHE A 66 -2.91 -0.91 10.95
N PRO A 67 -2.60 -1.70 9.90
CA PRO A 67 -2.95 -3.12 9.86
C PRO A 67 -2.35 -3.90 11.03
N SER A 68 -3.13 -4.80 11.63
CA SER A 68 -2.73 -5.63 12.78
C SER A 68 -1.41 -6.38 12.54
N LEU A 69 -1.31 -7.11 11.42
CA LEU A 69 -0.13 -7.87 11.03
C LEU A 69 1.10 -6.98 10.77
N ALA A 70 0.89 -5.73 10.33
CA ALA A 70 1.99 -4.79 10.16
C ALA A 70 2.55 -4.34 11.51
N ARG A 71 1.68 -4.14 12.51
CA ARG A 71 2.09 -3.86 13.89
C ARG A 71 2.87 -5.02 14.49
N GLU A 72 2.35 -6.24 14.37
CA GLU A 72 3.05 -7.45 14.84
C GLU A 72 4.44 -7.60 14.20
N SER A 73 4.56 -7.28 12.90
CA SER A 73 5.85 -7.31 12.22
C SER A 73 6.81 -6.23 12.72
N VAL A 74 6.31 -5.01 12.97
CA VAL A 74 7.12 -3.95 13.58
C VAL A 74 7.66 -4.40 14.93
N ASP A 75 6.79 -4.88 15.82
CA ASP A 75 7.16 -5.30 17.17
C ASP A 75 8.18 -6.45 17.12
N TYR A 76 7.92 -7.46 16.29
CA TYR A 76 8.87 -8.57 16.05
C TYR A 76 10.27 -8.07 15.67
N TRP A 77 10.36 -7.13 14.72
CA TRP A 77 11.66 -6.66 14.23
C TRP A 77 12.37 -5.74 15.20
N VAL A 78 11.62 -4.92 15.94
CA VAL A 78 12.16 -4.07 17.01
C VAL A 78 12.85 -4.95 18.06
N ASP A 79 12.17 -6.02 18.50
CA ASP A 79 12.71 -6.97 19.48
C ASP A 79 13.91 -7.75 18.94
N ASN A 80 13.78 -8.33 17.73
CA ASN A 80 14.85 -9.16 17.14
C ASN A 80 16.12 -8.36 16.81
N LEU A 81 15.97 -7.10 16.39
CA LEU A 81 17.11 -6.24 16.12
C LEU A 81 17.61 -5.54 17.39
N GLY A 82 16.81 -5.54 18.46
CA GLY A 82 17.07 -4.86 19.73
C GLY A 82 17.42 -3.38 19.49
N VAL A 83 16.55 -2.68 18.76
CA VAL A 83 16.68 -1.26 18.40
C VAL A 83 15.62 -0.46 19.13
N ASP A 84 15.94 0.79 19.51
CA ASP A 84 14.92 1.68 20.06
C ASP A 84 13.82 1.96 19.05
N HIS A 85 12.57 2.00 19.51
CA HIS A 85 11.41 2.26 18.67
C HIS A 85 10.49 3.34 19.23
N VAL A 86 9.99 4.21 18.34
CA VAL A 86 9.00 5.24 18.69
C VAL A 86 7.78 5.16 17.77
N TYR A 87 6.61 5.01 18.39
CA TYR A 87 5.33 5.21 17.73
C TYR A 87 4.90 6.67 17.82
N LEU A 88 4.65 7.31 16.69
CA LEU A 88 4.12 8.68 16.61
C LEU A 88 2.64 8.68 16.22
N PRO A 89 1.78 9.47 16.88
CA PRO A 89 0.37 9.52 16.52
C PRO A 89 0.17 10.17 15.15
N GLY A 90 -0.52 9.50 14.25
CA GLY A 90 -0.78 9.97 12.88
C GLY A 90 -2.25 9.99 12.46
N ARG A 91 -3.17 9.42 13.26
CA ARG A 91 -4.58 9.22 12.90
C ARG A 91 -5.24 10.50 12.37
N LYS A 92 -5.16 11.61 13.11
CA LYS A 92 -5.80 12.89 12.74
C LYS A 92 -5.35 13.38 11.36
N VAL A 93 -4.04 13.35 11.09
CA VAL A 93 -3.48 13.81 9.80
C VAL A 93 -3.97 12.91 8.65
N MET A 94 -4.01 11.60 8.88
CA MET A 94 -4.52 10.64 7.91
C MET A 94 -6.01 10.86 7.60
N GLU A 95 -6.84 11.07 8.63
CA GLU A 95 -8.27 11.35 8.46
C GLU A 95 -8.49 12.64 7.67
N GLU A 96 -7.76 13.73 7.98
CA GLU A 96 -7.84 15.00 7.24
C GLU A 96 -7.48 14.84 5.75
N ILE A 97 -6.46 14.04 5.44
CA ILE A 97 -6.08 13.76 4.05
C ILE A 97 -7.19 12.99 3.32
N MET A 98 -7.79 11.99 3.97
CA MET A 98 -8.77 11.08 3.36
C MET A 98 -10.20 11.63 3.33
N LYS A 99 -10.52 12.65 4.14
CA LYS A 99 -11.83 13.35 4.15
C LYS A 99 -12.24 13.92 2.79
N THR A 100 -11.28 14.21 1.92
CA THR A 100 -11.50 14.81 0.59
C THR A 100 -11.36 13.81 -0.57
N GLY A 101 -11.30 12.51 -0.26
CA GLY A 101 -11.16 11.43 -1.22
C GLY A 101 -9.82 10.69 -1.10
N PRO A 102 -9.63 9.57 -1.83
CA PRO A 102 -8.45 8.72 -1.71
C PRO A 102 -7.16 9.43 -2.16
N ALA A 103 -6.19 9.56 -1.25
CA ALA A 103 -4.97 10.36 -1.47
C ALA A 103 -3.69 9.74 -0.87
N CYS A 104 -3.44 8.44 -1.10
CA CYS A 104 -2.27 7.73 -0.55
C CYS A 104 -0.90 8.38 -0.83
N ASN A 105 -0.74 9.11 -1.94
CA ASN A 105 0.50 9.85 -2.23
C ASN A 105 0.73 11.01 -1.24
N ARG A 106 -0.32 11.72 -0.85
CA ARG A 106 -0.27 12.76 0.19
C ARG A 106 0.02 12.14 1.56
N CYS A 107 -0.54 10.96 1.84
CA CYS A 107 -0.22 10.23 3.08
C CYS A 107 1.28 10.01 3.27
N THR A 108 2.01 9.55 2.25
CA THR A 108 3.47 9.35 2.36
C THR A 108 4.21 10.66 2.68
N LYS A 109 3.86 11.74 1.97
CA LYS A 109 4.54 13.04 2.11
C LYS A 109 4.19 13.76 3.41
N GLU A 110 2.90 13.86 3.72
CA GLU A 110 2.35 14.66 4.81
C GLU A 110 2.16 13.85 6.09
N ALA A 111 1.45 12.72 6.04
CA ALA A 111 1.12 11.94 7.22
C ALA A 111 2.29 11.10 7.76
N LYS A 112 3.10 10.46 6.89
CA LYS A 112 4.26 9.67 7.32
C LYS A 112 5.49 10.55 7.51
N LEU A 113 6.16 10.95 6.42
CA LEU A 113 7.44 11.64 6.49
C LEU A 113 7.31 13.05 7.08
N GLY A 114 6.18 13.73 6.85
CA GLY A 114 5.92 15.06 7.43
C GLY A 114 5.73 15.02 8.95
N THR A 115 5.18 13.94 9.51
CA THR A 115 5.05 13.76 10.96
C THR A 115 6.40 13.46 11.60
N ILE A 116 7.18 12.55 11.00
CA ILE A 116 8.54 12.24 11.48
C ILE A 116 9.43 13.49 11.47
N ARG A 117 9.42 14.26 10.37
CA ARG A 117 10.17 15.53 10.28
C ARG A 117 9.80 16.54 11.35
N ARG A 118 8.50 16.72 11.61
CA ARG A 118 8.02 17.67 12.63
C ARG A 118 8.44 17.26 14.04
N TYR A 119 8.50 15.96 14.31
CA TYR A 119 8.88 15.44 15.62
C TYR A 119 10.39 15.49 15.88
N PHE A 120 11.21 15.01 14.95
CA PHE A 120 12.67 14.91 15.13
C PHE A 120 13.45 16.15 14.67
N GLY A 121 12.85 17.02 13.86
CA GLY A 121 13.50 18.20 13.31
C GLY A 121 14.52 17.89 12.20
N ASN A 122 15.31 18.91 11.84
CA ASN A 122 16.17 18.87 10.64
C ASN A 122 17.59 18.34 10.90
N ARG A 123 17.99 18.19 12.18
CA ARG A 123 19.32 17.70 12.57
C ARG A 123 19.45 16.17 12.55
N VAL A 124 18.33 15.50 12.35
CA VAL A 124 18.23 14.05 12.29
C VAL A 124 18.04 13.60 10.85
N LEU A 125 18.78 12.59 10.43
CA LEU A 125 18.60 11.96 9.14
C LEU A 125 17.42 10.99 9.19
N ILE A 126 16.47 11.13 8.27
CA ILE A 126 15.32 10.25 8.12
C ILE A 126 15.60 9.26 6.99
N VAL A 127 15.72 7.98 7.31
CA VAL A 127 15.94 6.90 6.36
C VAL A 127 14.59 6.31 5.93
N GLY A 128 14.34 6.24 4.63
CA GLY A 128 13.16 5.61 4.03
C GLY A 128 13.52 4.38 3.18
N GLY A 129 12.50 3.58 2.82
CA GLY A 129 12.67 2.36 2.03
C GLY A 129 12.45 2.49 0.51
N ALA A 130 12.44 3.71 -0.03
CA ALA A 130 12.12 3.92 -1.45
C ALA A 130 13.19 3.27 -2.36
N ASN A 131 12.73 2.61 -3.43
CA ASN A 131 13.57 1.86 -4.37
C ASN A 131 13.03 1.94 -5.81
N GLN A 132 13.66 1.25 -6.77
CA GLN A 132 13.32 1.35 -8.20
C GLN A 132 11.92 0.84 -8.57
N SER A 133 11.19 0.20 -7.65
CA SER A 133 9.76 -0.13 -7.88
C SER A 133 8.82 1.04 -7.56
N ASP A 134 9.25 2.01 -6.76
CA ASP A 134 8.46 3.16 -6.36
C ASP A 134 8.53 4.30 -7.38
N SER A 135 7.49 5.14 -7.41
CA SER A 135 7.53 6.39 -8.19
C SER A 135 8.67 7.30 -7.76
N TRP A 136 9.02 7.29 -6.46
CA TRP A 136 10.13 8.08 -5.93
C TRP A 136 11.49 7.52 -6.34
N GLY A 137 11.72 6.21 -6.31
CA GLY A 137 13.00 5.65 -6.76
C GLY A 137 13.26 5.84 -8.25
N LYS A 138 12.20 5.93 -9.07
CA LYS A 138 12.34 6.16 -10.52
C LYS A 138 12.57 7.61 -10.93
N ARG A 139 12.04 8.58 -10.18
CA ARG A 139 11.96 10.00 -10.60
C ARG A 139 12.40 11.01 -9.53
N GLY A 140 12.61 10.54 -8.31
CA GLY A 140 13.00 11.37 -7.18
C GLY A 140 14.50 11.51 -7.09
N VAL A 141 14.96 11.84 -5.88
CA VAL A 141 16.37 11.91 -5.53
C VAL A 141 16.63 11.06 -4.29
N LYS A 142 17.85 10.55 -4.18
CA LYS A 142 18.28 9.65 -3.11
C LYS A 142 18.30 10.32 -1.74
N LEU A 143 18.78 11.57 -1.69
CA LEU A 143 18.76 12.45 -0.53
C LEU A 143 18.00 13.74 -0.88
N LEU A 144 16.93 14.04 -0.13
CA LEU A 144 16.22 15.31 -0.21
C LEU A 144 16.07 15.90 1.19
N ASN A 145 16.68 17.07 1.40
CA ASN A 145 16.83 17.69 2.73
C ASN A 145 17.47 16.69 3.70
N ASN A 146 16.76 16.30 4.75
CA ASN A 146 17.18 15.27 5.70
C ASN A 146 16.49 13.92 5.48
N THR A 147 15.96 13.62 4.29
CA THR A 147 15.39 12.30 3.98
C THR A 147 16.22 11.56 2.95
N TYR A 148 16.72 10.40 3.34
CA TYR A 148 17.61 9.55 2.56
C TYR A 148 16.98 8.19 2.29
N SER A 149 17.18 7.65 1.09
CA SER A 149 16.71 6.31 0.71
C SER A 149 17.91 5.44 0.32
N PRO A 150 18.48 4.63 1.24
CA PRO A 150 19.64 3.79 0.95
C PRO A 150 19.39 2.77 -0.16
N LEU A 151 18.14 2.34 -0.32
CA LEU A 151 17.74 1.33 -1.32
C LEU A 151 17.37 1.94 -2.68
N PHE A 152 17.59 3.25 -2.89
CA PHE A 152 17.06 4.01 -4.01
C PHE A 152 17.39 3.40 -5.38
N GLU A 153 18.60 2.89 -5.56
CA GLU A 153 19.10 2.30 -6.81
C GLU A 153 18.80 0.81 -6.96
N LEU A 154 18.21 0.17 -5.94
CA LEU A 154 17.98 -1.26 -5.94
C LEU A 154 16.64 -1.60 -6.61
N SER A 155 16.67 -2.67 -7.40
CA SER A 155 15.48 -3.39 -7.84
C SER A 155 14.90 -4.24 -6.71
N LYS A 156 13.66 -4.73 -6.89
CA LYS A 156 13.02 -5.64 -5.93
C LYS A 156 13.74 -6.98 -5.82
N GLU A 157 14.30 -7.47 -6.93
CA GLU A 157 15.09 -8.70 -6.94
C GLU A 157 16.37 -8.54 -6.12
N GLU A 158 17.10 -7.44 -6.30
CA GLU A 158 18.29 -7.12 -5.49
C GLU A 158 17.96 -7.00 -4.00
N ILE A 159 16.83 -6.36 -3.65
CA ILE A 159 16.37 -6.25 -2.26
C ILE A 159 16.12 -7.64 -1.65
N VAL A 160 15.44 -8.53 -2.38
CA VAL A 160 15.14 -9.90 -1.91
C VAL A 160 16.43 -10.72 -1.77
N ASN A 161 17.34 -10.63 -2.74
CA ASN A 161 18.63 -11.31 -2.71
C ASN A 161 19.48 -10.83 -1.54
N LEU A 162 19.53 -9.51 -1.30
CA LEU A 162 20.28 -8.92 -0.20
C LEU A 162 19.67 -9.30 1.16
N ALA A 163 18.35 -9.26 1.31
CA ALA A 163 17.69 -9.70 2.53
C ALA A 163 17.96 -11.19 2.83
N SER A 164 17.92 -12.03 1.79
CA SER A 164 18.21 -13.47 1.91
C SER A 164 19.68 -13.71 2.29
N PHE A 165 20.62 -12.98 1.67
CA PHE A 165 22.05 -13.03 2.01
C PHE A 165 22.31 -12.65 3.47
N LEU A 166 21.59 -11.65 3.98
CA LEU A 166 21.67 -11.20 5.38
C LEU A 166 20.84 -12.06 6.35
N SER A 167 20.25 -13.16 5.86
CA SER A 167 19.42 -14.08 6.65
C SER A 167 18.22 -13.41 7.34
N LEU A 168 17.64 -12.38 6.71
CA LEU A 168 16.45 -11.69 7.21
C LEU A 168 15.19 -12.45 6.78
N PRO A 169 14.37 -12.98 7.71
CA PRO A 169 13.13 -13.66 7.36
C PRO A 169 12.16 -12.74 6.58
N LEU A 170 11.62 -13.24 5.47
CA LEU A 170 10.55 -12.57 4.73
C LEU A 170 9.22 -12.76 5.48
N ARG A 171 8.81 -11.74 6.23
CA ARG A 171 7.47 -11.70 6.84
C ARG A 171 6.50 -11.05 5.87
N ARG A 172 5.51 -11.80 5.41
CA ARG A 172 4.39 -11.25 4.65
C ARG A 172 3.34 -10.74 5.62
N MET A 173 3.03 -9.46 5.54
CA MET A 173 2.12 -8.80 6.48
C MET A 173 0.73 -8.58 5.88
N GLY A 174 0.64 -8.47 4.56
CA GLY A 174 -0.43 -7.71 3.96
C GLY A 174 -1.20 -8.41 2.85
N GLU A 175 -2.00 -7.56 2.24
CA GLU A 175 -3.11 -7.86 1.37
C GLU A 175 -2.72 -8.01 -0.09
N ASN A 176 -1.47 -7.71 -0.45
CA ASN A 176 -1.03 -7.69 -1.84
C ASN A 176 0.48 -7.98 -1.93
N LYS A 177 0.84 -8.95 -2.77
CA LYS A 177 2.24 -9.37 -3.01
C LYS A 177 3.10 -8.28 -3.65
N LEU A 178 2.49 -7.38 -4.43
CA LEU A 178 3.21 -6.29 -5.09
C LEU A 178 3.42 -5.11 -4.15
N ARG A 179 2.38 -4.71 -3.42
CA ARG A 179 2.42 -3.52 -2.58
C ARG A 179 1.41 -3.58 -1.44
N GLU A 180 1.92 -3.63 -0.22
CA GLU A 180 1.15 -3.53 1.01
C GLU A 180 0.90 -2.04 1.38
N GLY A 181 -0.12 -1.78 2.20
CA GLY A 181 -0.41 -0.43 2.68
C GLY A 181 -1.35 -0.38 3.88
N CYS A 182 -1.74 0.82 4.31
CA CYS A 182 -2.75 0.99 5.35
C CYS A 182 -4.14 0.55 4.87
N LEU A 183 -5.04 0.27 5.82
CA LEU A 183 -6.41 -0.15 5.52
C LEU A 183 -7.19 0.90 4.71
N LEU A 184 -6.92 2.19 4.92
CA LEU A 184 -7.57 3.29 4.16
C LEU A 184 -7.22 3.32 2.66
N LYS A 185 -6.20 2.59 2.21
CA LYS A 185 -5.91 2.38 0.78
C LYS A 185 -7.07 1.67 0.07
N HIS A 186 -7.88 0.92 0.82
CA HIS A 186 -9.02 0.18 0.31
C HIS A 186 -10.33 0.96 0.36
N LEU A 187 -10.33 2.15 0.96
CA LEU A 187 -11.47 3.06 0.89
C LEU A 187 -11.36 3.90 -0.40
N LEU A 188 -12.18 3.58 -1.40
CA LEU A 188 -12.15 4.25 -2.70
C LEU A 188 -13.14 5.43 -2.79
N LYS A 189 -13.44 6.04 -1.64
CA LYS A 189 -14.31 7.20 -1.49
C LYS A 189 -13.86 8.09 -0.33
N PRO A 190 -14.42 9.30 -0.16
CA PRO A 190 -14.09 10.16 0.96
C PRO A 190 -14.39 9.51 2.31
N LEU A 191 -13.48 9.69 3.27
CA LEU A 191 -13.67 9.34 4.67
C LEU A 191 -14.53 10.41 5.36
N ALA A 192 -15.84 10.34 5.17
CA ALA A 192 -16.76 11.37 5.65
C ALA A 192 -17.17 11.21 7.13
N SER A 193 -17.13 9.99 7.65
CA SER A 193 -17.61 9.64 8.99
C SER A 193 -17.02 8.30 9.47
N PRO A 194 -17.19 7.95 10.77
CA PRO A 194 -16.81 6.62 11.28
C PRO A 194 -17.44 5.46 10.52
N TYR A 195 -18.60 5.65 9.88
CA TYR A 195 -19.28 4.64 9.07
C TYR A 195 -18.36 4.04 7.99
N GLN A 196 -17.68 4.89 7.20
CA GLN A 196 -16.76 4.41 6.17
C GLN A 196 -15.45 3.87 6.76
N ALA A 197 -15.02 4.43 7.90
CA ALA A 197 -13.82 4.00 8.62
C ALA A 197 -13.96 2.55 9.10
N GLN A 198 -15.06 2.24 9.77
CA GLN A 198 -15.29 0.93 10.36
C GLN A 198 -15.51 -0.13 9.28
N ALA A 199 -16.26 0.18 8.23
CA ALA A 199 -16.44 -0.74 7.10
C ALA A 199 -15.09 -1.18 6.50
N VAL A 200 -14.20 -0.23 6.17
CA VAL A 200 -12.92 -0.60 5.53
C VAL A 200 -11.99 -1.33 6.49
N VAL A 201 -11.96 -0.95 7.77
CA VAL A 201 -11.11 -1.60 8.77
C VAL A 201 -11.59 -3.01 9.05
N LYS A 202 -12.85 -3.17 9.49
CA LYS A 202 -13.43 -4.47 9.85
C LYS A 202 -13.40 -5.44 8.68
N SER A 203 -13.80 -5.01 7.48
CA SER A 203 -13.86 -5.91 6.32
C SER A 203 -12.48 -6.44 5.92
N ASN A 204 -11.43 -5.62 5.95
CA ASN A 204 -10.08 -6.09 5.58
C ASN A 204 -9.44 -6.94 6.67
N GLU A 205 -9.58 -6.56 7.95
CA GLU A 205 -9.07 -7.36 9.08
C GLU A 205 -9.75 -8.73 9.14
N TYR A 206 -11.08 -8.80 9.01
CA TYR A 206 -11.80 -10.08 9.00
C TYR A 206 -11.45 -10.95 7.80
N LEU A 207 -11.33 -10.36 6.59
CA LEU A 207 -10.90 -11.10 5.41
C LEU A 207 -9.51 -11.74 5.63
N LEU A 208 -8.52 -10.95 6.09
CA LEU A 208 -7.17 -11.46 6.30
C LEU A 208 -7.13 -12.50 7.42
N LYS A 209 -7.88 -12.30 8.50
CA LYS A 209 -8.01 -13.28 9.59
C LYS A 209 -8.49 -14.63 9.08
N ILE A 210 -9.63 -14.66 8.36
CA ILE A 210 -10.21 -15.91 7.82
C ILE A 210 -9.20 -16.61 6.91
N LEU A 211 -8.58 -15.87 5.98
CA LEU A 211 -7.61 -16.45 5.05
C LEU A 211 -6.36 -16.98 5.74
N ASN A 212 -5.91 -16.34 6.83
CA ASN A 212 -4.78 -16.81 7.64
C ASN A 212 -5.11 -18.08 8.42
N GLU A 213 -6.24 -18.12 9.11
CA GLU A 213 -6.67 -19.29 9.90
C GLU A 213 -6.86 -20.53 9.02
N ARG A 214 -7.23 -20.32 7.75
CA ARG A 214 -7.38 -21.36 6.73
C ARG A 214 -6.10 -21.65 5.93
N ASN A 215 -4.98 -20.98 6.24
CA ASN A 215 -3.70 -21.08 5.52
C ASN A 215 -3.83 -20.91 4.00
N ILE A 216 -4.69 -19.99 3.56
CA ILE A 216 -4.92 -19.75 2.14
C ILE A 216 -3.80 -18.89 1.57
N GLU A 217 -3.08 -19.42 0.59
CA GLU A 217 -2.14 -18.64 -0.20
C GLU A 217 -2.88 -17.69 -1.14
N ARG A 218 -2.31 -16.50 -1.32
CA ARG A 218 -2.90 -15.44 -2.13
C ARG A 218 -1.85 -14.54 -2.73
N ASP A 219 -2.11 -13.91 -3.86
CA ASP A 219 -1.40 -12.74 -4.35
C ASP A 219 -2.07 -11.45 -3.89
N ILE A 220 -3.41 -11.43 -3.88
CA ILE A 220 -4.24 -10.27 -3.48
C ILE A 220 -5.34 -10.78 -2.55
N ALA A 221 -5.62 -10.06 -1.47
CA ALA A 221 -6.71 -10.33 -0.54
C ALA A 221 -7.13 -9.05 0.20
N ASN A 222 -8.02 -8.27 -0.41
CA ASN A 222 -8.56 -7.06 0.22
C ASN A 222 -10.05 -6.89 -0.06
N VAL A 223 -10.69 -5.99 0.69
CA VAL A 223 -12.06 -5.54 0.46
C VAL A 223 -12.03 -4.07 0.12
N LYS A 224 -12.40 -3.69 -1.11
CA LYS A 224 -12.52 -2.29 -1.50
C LYS A 224 -13.89 -1.77 -1.06
N ILE A 225 -13.91 -0.70 -0.27
CA ILE A 225 -15.16 -0.03 0.12
C ILE A 225 -15.46 1.09 -0.86
N ILE A 226 -16.58 0.95 -1.57
CA ILE A 226 -17.07 1.89 -2.58
C ILE A 226 -18.49 2.37 -2.23
N GLY A 227 -19.13 3.11 -3.13
CA GLY A 227 -20.52 3.54 -3.01
C GLY A 227 -20.69 5.04 -2.76
N PRO A 228 -21.93 5.55 -2.71
CA PRO A 228 -22.21 6.89 -2.21
C PRO A 228 -21.82 7.01 -0.72
N LEU A 229 -21.84 8.24 -0.17
CA LEU A 229 -21.39 8.45 1.21
C LEU A 229 -22.31 7.77 2.24
N ASN A 230 -23.60 7.63 1.94
CA ASN A 230 -24.58 6.98 2.80
C ASN A 230 -24.73 5.46 2.53
N ARG A 231 -23.87 4.86 1.68
CA ARG A 231 -23.93 3.43 1.38
C ARG A 231 -22.54 2.83 1.13
N ASN A 232 -22.13 1.84 1.89
CA ASN A 232 -20.90 1.08 1.76
C ASN A 232 -21.15 -0.22 1.00
N ILE A 233 -20.55 -0.35 -0.18
CA ILE A 233 -20.48 -1.60 -0.93
C ILE A 233 -19.08 -2.18 -0.74
N ALA A 234 -18.99 -3.38 -0.20
CA ALA A 234 -17.77 -4.14 0.01
C ALA A 234 -17.48 -5.02 -1.21
N LEU A 235 -16.49 -4.62 -2.01
CA LEU A 235 -15.98 -5.42 -3.12
C LEU A 235 -14.87 -6.34 -2.63
N VAL A 236 -15.19 -7.62 -2.45
CA VAL A 236 -14.26 -8.66 -2.03
C VAL A 236 -13.37 -9.04 -3.21
N ASN A 237 -12.07 -8.88 -3.01
CA ASN A 237 -11.09 -8.90 -4.09
C ASN A 237 -9.90 -9.78 -3.67
N VAL A 238 -9.97 -11.05 -4.09
CA VAL A 238 -9.00 -12.10 -3.71
C VAL A 238 -8.49 -12.81 -4.96
N LYS A 239 -7.17 -13.01 -5.03
CA LYS A 239 -6.47 -13.74 -6.08
C LYS A 239 -5.45 -14.69 -5.44
N PRO A 240 -5.41 -15.98 -5.78
CA PRO A 240 -6.40 -16.73 -6.58
C PRO A 240 -7.81 -16.67 -5.97
N LEU A 241 -8.84 -16.91 -6.80
CA LEU A 241 -10.22 -16.90 -6.33
C LEU A 241 -10.46 -18.09 -5.38
N PRO A 242 -10.98 -17.87 -4.16
CA PRO A 242 -11.23 -18.95 -3.21
C PRO A 242 -12.37 -19.90 -3.65
N SER A 243 -12.44 -21.08 -3.00
CA SER A 243 -13.53 -22.03 -3.18
C SER A 243 -14.88 -21.41 -2.84
N LEU A 244 -15.97 -21.92 -3.44
CA LEU A 244 -17.31 -21.40 -3.21
C LEU A 244 -17.69 -21.37 -1.71
N ALA A 245 -17.43 -22.47 -0.99
CA ALA A 245 -17.71 -22.56 0.44
C ALA A 245 -16.99 -21.47 1.26
N LEU A 246 -15.71 -21.20 0.95
CA LEU A 246 -14.97 -20.15 1.63
C LEU A 246 -15.47 -18.75 1.24
N ARG A 247 -15.90 -18.56 -0.01
CA ARG A 247 -16.53 -17.30 -0.44
C ARG A 247 -17.85 -17.05 0.28
N GLU A 248 -18.67 -18.08 0.50
CA GLU A 248 -19.92 -17.98 1.26
C GLU A 248 -19.65 -17.63 2.74
N GLU A 249 -18.67 -18.28 3.38
CA GLU A 249 -18.22 -17.97 4.74
C GLU A 249 -17.78 -16.51 4.88
N ILE A 250 -16.89 -16.06 4.00
CA ILE A 250 -16.41 -14.66 3.98
C ILE A 250 -17.59 -13.70 3.74
N THR A 251 -18.49 -14.03 2.83
CA THR A 251 -19.65 -13.17 2.53
C THR A 251 -20.57 -13.03 3.74
N ALA A 252 -20.84 -14.12 4.47
CA ALA A 252 -21.65 -14.10 5.68
C ALA A 252 -21.02 -13.24 6.78
N VAL A 253 -19.70 -13.36 6.99
CA VAL A 253 -18.97 -12.55 7.97
C VAL A 253 -18.95 -11.07 7.57
N LEU A 254 -18.72 -10.74 6.30
CA LEU A 254 -18.70 -9.35 5.87
C LEU A 254 -20.09 -8.70 5.88
N SER A 255 -21.15 -9.48 5.61
CA SER A 255 -22.53 -8.99 5.64
C SER A 255 -23.07 -8.77 7.06
N SER A 256 -22.40 -9.31 8.08
CA SER A 256 -22.77 -9.05 9.49
C SER A 256 -22.13 -7.79 10.06
N ILE A 257 -21.23 -7.13 9.31
CA ILE A 257 -20.65 -5.85 9.69
C ILE A 257 -21.73 -4.78 9.54
N GLU A 258 -22.11 -4.13 10.65
CA GLU A 258 -23.13 -3.06 10.69
C GLU A 258 -22.91 -1.99 9.62
N GLU A 259 -21.65 -1.63 9.37
CA GLU A 259 -21.30 -0.58 8.42
C GLU A 259 -21.19 -1.04 6.95
N VAL A 260 -21.59 -2.27 6.60
CA VAL A 260 -21.55 -2.80 5.23
C VAL A 260 -22.98 -3.07 4.74
N ASP A 261 -23.42 -2.35 3.71
CA ASP A 261 -24.78 -2.49 3.16
C ASP A 261 -24.89 -3.57 2.09
N GLU A 262 -23.80 -3.85 1.38
CA GLU A 262 -23.76 -4.79 0.27
C GLU A 262 -22.38 -5.43 0.18
N VAL A 263 -22.34 -6.74 -0.05
CA VAL A 263 -21.11 -7.48 -0.32
C VAL A 263 -21.17 -8.04 -1.74
N SER A 264 -20.12 -7.83 -2.53
CA SER A 264 -20.02 -8.37 -3.88
C SER A 264 -18.59 -8.84 -4.16
N TRP A 265 -18.45 -9.92 -4.93
CA TRP A 265 -17.15 -10.46 -5.32
C TRP A 265 -16.68 -9.88 -6.64
N VAL A 266 -15.41 -9.50 -6.69
CA VAL A 266 -14.67 -9.28 -7.93
C VAL A 266 -14.16 -10.63 -8.40
N ASP A 267 -15.01 -11.38 -9.09
CA ASP A 267 -14.74 -12.72 -9.64
C ASP A 267 -14.78 -12.76 -11.18
N SER A 268 -14.96 -11.60 -11.81
CA SER A 268 -14.93 -11.38 -13.24
C SER A 268 -14.45 -9.94 -13.52
N PRO A 269 -14.18 -9.58 -14.79
CA PRO A 269 -14.01 -8.19 -15.17
C PRO A 269 -15.19 -7.31 -14.72
N ILE A 270 -14.89 -6.10 -14.25
CA ILE A 270 -15.89 -5.12 -13.79
C ILE A 270 -15.63 -3.71 -14.34
N THR A 271 -16.70 -2.95 -14.56
CA THR A 271 -16.62 -1.50 -14.80
C THR A 271 -16.91 -0.74 -13.51
N LEU A 272 -15.95 0.06 -13.03
CA LEU A 272 -16.16 0.98 -11.91
C LEU A 272 -16.82 2.26 -12.39
N VAL A 273 -17.83 2.76 -11.69
CA VAL A 273 -18.43 4.07 -11.93
C VAL A 273 -17.77 5.07 -10.98
N VAL A 274 -17.05 6.04 -11.54
CA VAL A 274 -16.15 6.90 -10.75
C VAL A 274 -16.43 8.36 -11.02
N ARG A 275 -16.69 9.11 -9.94
CA ARG A 275 -16.74 10.57 -9.97
C ARG A 275 -15.36 11.14 -9.68
N ALA A 276 -14.79 11.89 -10.62
CA ALA A 276 -13.52 12.58 -10.44
C ALA A 276 -13.74 14.09 -10.28
N ASN A 277 -12.87 14.76 -9.53
CA ASN A 277 -12.88 16.23 -9.51
C ASN A 277 -12.63 16.80 -10.92
N LEU A 278 -13.03 18.05 -11.16
CA LEU A 278 -12.97 18.64 -12.50
C LEU A 278 -11.54 18.73 -13.08
N GLY A 279 -10.53 18.95 -12.24
CA GLY A 279 -9.13 19.01 -12.69
C GLY A 279 -8.62 17.66 -13.18
N GLN A 280 -8.94 16.58 -12.46
CA GLN A 280 -8.63 15.21 -12.89
C GLN A 280 -9.46 14.79 -14.10
N TYR A 281 -10.77 15.08 -14.09
CA TYR A 281 -11.68 14.70 -15.17
C TYR A 281 -11.29 15.32 -16.52
N ARG A 282 -10.79 16.55 -16.52
CA ARG A 282 -10.36 17.26 -17.74
C ARG A 282 -8.96 16.88 -18.22
N ASN A 283 -8.25 16.00 -17.50
CA ASN A 283 -6.89 15.58 -17.85
C ASN A 283 -6.85 14.08 -18.17
N LEU A 284 -6.85 13.74 -19.46
CA LEU A 284 -6.86 12.34 -19.94
C LEU A 284 -5.69 11.50 -19.39
N SER A 285 -4.50 12.10 -19.29
CA SER A 285 -3.33 11.42 -18.71
C SER A 285 -3.55 11.08 -17.23
N SER A 286 -4.18 11.98 -16.47
CA SER A 286 -4.52 11.73 -15.07
C SER A 286 -5.52 10.58 -14.92
N LEU A 287 -6.56 10.54 -15.77
CA LEU A 287 -7.54 9.45 -15.77
C LEU A 287 -6.89 8.10 -16.13
N TYR A 288 -6.01 8.09 -17.14
CA TYR A 288 -5.25 6.90 -17.52
C TYR A 288 -4.42 6.35 -16.36
N TRP A 289 -3.65 7.19 -15.68
CA TRP A 289 -2.80 6.73 -14.57
C TRP A 289 -3.60 6.37 -13.32
N LEU A 290 -4.76 6.99 -13.09
CA LEU A 290 -5.68 6.56 -12.03
C LEU A 290 -6.22 5.16 -12.31
N GLU A 291 -6.65 4.88 -13.54
CA GLU A 291 -7.15 3.57 -13.93
C GLU A 291 -6.04 2.52 -13.95
N LYS A 292 -5.02 2.69 -14.79
CA LYS A 292 -4.00 1.67 -15.05
C LYS A 292 -2.92 1.61 -13.99
N GLY A 293 -2.56 2.74 -13.39
CA GLY A 293 -1.47 2.83 -12.42
C GLY A 293 -1.91 2.68 -10.97
N LYS A 294 -3.07 3.23 -10.59
CA LYS A 294 -3.53 3.23 -9.20
C LYS A 294 -4.58 2.17 -8.90
N LEU A 295 -5.60 2.02 -9.75
CA LEU A 295 -6.72 1.13 -9.48
C LEU A 295 -6.42 -0.30 -9.96
N GLN A 296 -6.09 -0.51 -11.24
CA GLN A 296 -5.92 -1.86 -11.80
C GLN A 296 -4.95 -2.78 -11.02
N PRO A 297 -3.76 -2.34 -10.56
CA PRO A 297 -2.84 -3.21 -9.83
C PRO A 297 -3.38 -3.70 -8.47
N GLU A 298 -4.46 -3.08 -8.01
CA GLU A 298 -5.12 -3.36 -6.74
C GLU A 298 -6.33 -4.28 -6.87
N PHE A 299 -6.68 -4.70 -8.09
CA PHE A 299 -7.80 -5.61 -8.38
C PHE A 299 -7.29 -6.94 -8.96
N ALA A 300 -7.93 -8.03 -8.53
CA ALA A 300 -7.64 -9.41 -8.92
C ALA A 300 -7.98 -9.67 -10.40
N PHE A 301 -9.03 -9.02 -10.89
CA PHE A 301 -9.53 -9.11 -12.26
C PHE A 301 -9.38 -7.77 -12.99
N PRO A 302 -9.43 -7.78 -14.34
CA PRO A 302 -9.44 -6.56 -15.13
C PRO A 302 -10.56 -5.60 -14.70
N ILE A 303 -10.24 -4.31 -14.67
CA ILE A 303 -11.22 -3.26 -14.46
C ILE A 303 -11.22 -2.27 -15.63
N THR A 304 -12.40 -1.76 -15.92
CA THR A 304 -12.60 -0.56 -16.74
C THR A 304 -13.20 0.53 -15.87
N VAL A 305 -13.04 1.80 -16.26
CA VAL A 305 -13.57 2.92 -15.48
C VAL A 305 -14.46 3.82 -16.32
N ARG A 306 -15.71 3.96 -15.89
CA ARG A 306 -16.63 4.99 -16.38
C ARG A 306 -16.46 6.26 -15.56
N TRP A 307 -15.73 7.21 -16.13
CA TRP A 307 -15.47 8.50 -15.51
C TRP A 307 -16.66 9.47 -15.65
N MET A 308 -16.99 10.12 -14.55
CA MET A 308 -18.00 11.18 -14.48
C MET A 308 -17.42 12.40 -13.77
N PRO A 309 -17.77 13.63 -14.16
CA PRO A 309 -17.38 14.81 -13.40
C PRO A 309 -18.14 14.84 -12.07
N SER A 310 -17.42 15.18 -11.00
CA SER A 310 -18.01 15.41 -9.68
C SER A 310 -18.51 16.85 -9.55
N SER A 311 -19.73 17.04 -9.06
CA SER A 311 -20.24 18.34 -8.61
C SER A 311 -19.77 18.71 -7.19
N ASN A 312 -19.20 17.76 -6.44
CA ASN A 312 -18.70 17.98 -5.09
C ASN A 312 -17.36 18.71 -5.12
N ARG A 313 -17.37 20.01 -4.78
CA ARG A 313 -16.16 20.85 -4.73
C ARG A 313 -15.16 20.47 -3.63
N ARG A 314 -15.58 19.67 -2.64
CA ARG A 314 -14.70 19.15 -1.57
C ARG A 314 -13.94 17.88 -1.99
N LEU A 315 -14.29 17.28 -3.13
CA LEU A 315 -13.59 16.11 -3.64
C LEU A 315 -12.29 16.55 -4.31
N HIS A 316 -11.15 16.21 -3.72
CA HIS A 316 -9.82 16.55 -4.24
C HIS A 316 -9.26 15.51 -5.20
N THR A 317 -9.82 14.30 -5.21
CA THR A 317 -9.43 13.22 -6.12
C THR A 317 -10.67 12.61 -6.79
N PHE A 318 -11.04 11.40 -6.40
CA PHE A 318 -12.13 10.63 -6.99
C PHE A 318 -12.97 9.91 -5.93
N GLN A 319 -14.14 9.45 -6.34
CA GLN A 319 -15.01 8.57 -5.57
C GLN A 319 -15.55 7.49 -6.49
N VAL A 320 -15.32 6.22 -6.14
CA VAL A 320 -16.01 5.10 -6.78
C VAL A 320 -17.41 5.01 -6.17
N VAL A 321 -18.42 5.36 -6.97
CA VAL A 321 -19.81 5.46 -6.49
C VAL A 321 -20.61 4.19 -6.74
N ASP A 322 -20.17 3.36 -7.69
CA ASP A 322 -20.84 2.11 -8.05
C ASP A 322 -19.92 1.22 -8.91
N PHE A 323 -20.36 0.03 -9.26
CA PHE A 323 -19.71 -0.89 -10.20
C PHE A 323 -20.72 -1.67 -11.04
N LYS A 324 -20.26 -2.27 -12.14
CA LYS A 324 -21.03 -3.20 -12.97
C LYS A 324 -20.19 -4.42 -13.29
N LYS A 325 -20.76 -5.62 -13.20
CA LYS A 325 -20.12 -6.82 -13.76
C LYS A 325 -20.31 -6.83 -15.27
N GLU A 326 -19.25 -7.15 -16.01
CA GLU A 326 -19.36 -7.36 -17.45
C GLU A 326 -20.13 -8.67 -17.69
N ASN A 327 -21.20 -8.61 -18.51
CA ASN A 327 -21.97 -9.81 -18.86
C ASN A 327 -21.18 -10.63 -19.87
N THR A 328 -20.58 -11.74 -19.43
CA THR A 328 -19.85 -12.69 -20.29
C THR A 328 -20.67 -13.23 -21.46
N ASN A 329 -22.01 -13.20 -21.38
CA ASN A 329 -22.90 -13.67 -22.44
C ASN A 329 -23.12 -12.65 -23.58
N TYR A 330 -22.83 -11.36 -23.37
CA TYR A 330 -23.12 -10.32 -24.38
C TYR A 330 -21.97 -10.12 -25.39
N ASP A 331 -20.72 -10.35 -24.97
CA ASP A 331 -19.54 -10.19 -25.83
C ASP A 331 -19.31 -11.38 -26.77
N GLN A 332 -19.88 -12.56 -26.47
CA GLN A 332 -19.89 -13.69 -27.42
C GLN A 332 -20.75 -13.38 -28.66
N CYS A 333 -21.89 -12.69 -28.50
CA CYS A 333 -22.71 -12.24 -29.63
C CYS A 333 -21.98 -11.22 -30.51
N ARG A 334 -21.18 -10.33 -29.92
CA ARG A 334 -20.45 -9.30 -30.66
C ARG A 334 -19.29 -9.86 -31.49
N ASN A 335 -18.61 -10.88 -30.97
CA ASN A 335 -17.56 -11.59 -31.72
C ASN A 335 -18.13 -12.52 -32.80
N GLN A 336 -19.35 -13.03 -32.63
CA GLN A 336 -20.04 -13.77 -33.70
C GLN A 336 -20.55 -12.84 -34.81
N GLU A 337 -21.13 -11.69 -34.48
CA GLU A 337 -21.59 -10.71 -35.48
C GLU A 337 -20.45 -10.14 -36.34
N SER A 338 -19.24 -9.96 -35.78
CA SER A 338 -18.07 -9.52 -36.54
C SER A 338 -17.44 -10.59 -37.44
N LEU A 339 -17.70 -11.87 -37.18
CA LEU A 339 -17.23 -12.99 -38.00
C LEU A 339 -18.25 -13.40 -39.07
N SER A 340 -19.54 -13.09 -38.88
CA SER A 340 -20.59 -13.31 -39.89
C SER A 340 -20.71 -12.18 -40.93
N SER A 341 -20.01 -11.05 -40.76
CA SER A 341 -19.95 -9.97 -41.76
C SER A 341 -18.73 -10.04 -42.68
N VAL A 342 -17.94 -11.10 -42.58
CA VAL A 342 -16.81 -11.39 -43.47
C VAL A 342 -16.86 -12.87 -43.88
N PHE A 343 -17.96 -13.29 -44.50
CA PHE A 343 -18.03 -14.44 -45.42
C PHE A 343 -19.17 -14.25 -46.40
#